data_AF-A0A9P0ZY15-F1
#
_entry.id   AF-A0A9P0ZY15-F1
#
_cell.length_a   1.000
_cell.length_b   1.000
_cell.length_c   1.000
_cell.angle_alpha   90.00
_cell.angle_beta   90.00
_cell.angle_gamma   90.00
#
_symmetry.space_group_name_H-M   'P 1'
#
loop_
_entity.id
_entity.type
_entity.pdbx_description
1 polymer ?
#
loop_
_entity_poly.entity_id
_entity_poly.type
_entity_poly.pdbx_seq_one_letter_code
_entity_poly.pdbx_strand_id
1 'polypeptide(L)'
;MLFGGWLHKDVLYEVMMNSLVLEIEEAQALEIARMLEIGELETGRGLNQVGTLQRAGETRWSSHFSSVCSLIRMFAATCFVLEDVEENGNNYSTRGDAAGALKKIKSFDFVFLLHLIKEIMSITDLLCQHLQKKSQDIINAMHLVSSTKMLIQKLREGGWDNFLEIVKVFCQKHEIEVPNMKSPYVVKRKRHDQEGFDIERHYRVDMFYAAIDSQLLELNNRFNEQIMDLLTLSCALDPKDSYKSFNVDDICSLVDKYYPFDFIEQEKVGLRFQLQHYKLNVLNHPKL
;
A
#
# COMPACT_ATOMS: atom_id res chain seq x y z
N MET A 1 -7.56 -14.11 8.14
CA MET A 1 -7.69 -14.13 6.67
C MET A 1 -8.37 -12.83 6.22
N LEU A 2 -7.70 -11.67 6.42
CA LEU A 2 -8.33 -10.33 6.36
C LEU A 2 -7.76 -9.40 5.27
N PHE A 3 -6.93 -9.91 4.36
CA PHE A 3 -6.26 -9.08 3.33
C PHE A 3 -6.37 -9.67 1.90
N GLY A 4 -7.21 -10.70 1.68
CA GLY A 4 -7.45 -11.25 0.33
C GLY A 4 -8.44 -10.44 -0.51
N GLY A 5 -9.17 -9.49 0.11
CA GLY A 5 -10.20 -8.68 -0.55
C GLY A 5 -9.73 -7.34 -1.10
N TRP A 6 -8.42 -7.12 -1.25
CA TRP A 6 -7.83 -5.91 -1.85
C TRP A 6 -7.90 -5.91 -3.38
N LEU A 7 -8.28 -7.03 -3.99
CA LEU A 7 -8.12 -7.25 -5.42
C LEU A 7 -9.30 -6.79 -6.29
N HIS A 8 -10.50 -6.55 -5.75
CA HIS A 8 -11.67 -6.79 -6.61
C HIS A 8 -12.52 -5.61 -7.08
N LYS A 9 -12.15 -4.33 -6.91
CA LYS A 9 -13.09 -3.25 -7.26
C LYS A 9 -12.63 -2.03 -8.05
N ASP A 10 -11.40 -1.98 -8.56
CA ASP A 10 -11.05 -1.01 -9.61
C ASP A 10 -10.15 -1.64 -10.67
N VAL A 11 -10.66 -1.76 -11.90
CA VAL A 11 -9.94 -2.36 -13.05
C VAL A 11 -8.62 -1.63 -13.31
N LEU A 12 -8.55 -0.32 -13.07
CA LEU A 12 -7.32 0.46 -13.22
C LEU A 12 -6.31 0.17 -12.11
N TYR A 13 -6.76 -0.02 -10.87
CA TYR A 13 -5.88 -0.32 -9.73
C TYR A 13 -5.36 -1.75 -9.77
N GLU A 14 -6.24 -2.70 -10.06
CA GLU A 14 -5.87 -4.10 -10.27
C GLU A 14 -4.89 -4.23 -11.43
N VAL A 15 -5.12 -3.51 -12.55
CA VAL A 15 -4.17 -3.52 -13.67
C VAL A 15 -2.87 -2.81 -13.32
N MET A 16 -2.87 -1.65 -12.65
CA MET A 16 -1.62 -0.92 -12.39
C MET A 16 -0.77 -1.58 -11.30
N MET A 17 -1.39 -2.06 -10.21
CA MET A 17 -0.71 -2.81 -9.16
C MET A 17 -0.35 -4.21 -9.61
N ASN A 18 -1.21 -4.95 -10.31
CA ASN A 18 -0.83 -6.29 -10.81
C ASN A 18 0.18 -6.18 -11.96
N SER A 19 0.12 -5.18 -12.85
CA SER A 19 1.14 -4.99 -13.88
C SER A 19 2.50 -4.67 -13.25
N LEU A 20 2.56 -3.77 -12.26
CA LEU A 20 3.84 -3.48 -11.61
C LEU A 20 4.33 -4.65 -10.72
N VAL A 21 3.43 -5.32 -9.99
CA VAL A 21 3.80 -6.50 -9.20
C VAL A 21 4.30 -7.62 -10.10
N LEU A 22 3.61 -7.90 -11.21
CA LEU A 22 4.06 -8.86 -12.24
C LEU A 22 5.39 -8.42 -12.86
N GLU A 23 5.58 -7.15 -13.18
CA GLU A 23 6.83 -6.64 -13.77
C GLU A 23 8.01 -6.72 -12.78
N ILE A 24 7.78 -6.47 -11.50
CA ILE A 24 8.79 -6.63 -10.43
C ILE A 24 9.07 -8.12 -10.20
N GLU A 25 8.04 -8.97 -10.19
CA GLU A 25 8.19 -10.42 -10.03
C GLU A 25 8.93 -11.05 -11.22
N GLU A 26 8.64 -10.63 -12.45
CA GLU A 26 9.35 -11.05 -13.66
C GLU A 26 10.82 -10.61 -13.61
N ALA A 27 11.09 -9.34 -13.28
CA ALA A 27 12.46 -8.84 -13.15
C ALA A 27 13.24 -9.57 -12.03
N GLN A 28 12.60 -9.86 -10.90
CA GLN A 28 13.20 -10.62 -9.81
C GLN A 28 13.42 -12.10 -10.17
N ALA A 29 12.48 -12.73 -10.86
CA ALA A 29 12.59 -14.12 -11.29
C ALA A 29 13.72 -14.31 -12.31
N LEU A 30 13.87 -13.37 -13.25
CA LEU A 30 14.96 -13.35 -14.22
C LEU A 30 16.33 -13.19 -13.54
N GLU A 31 16.44 -12.29 -12.58
CA GLU A 31 17.69 -12.06 -11.84
C GLU A 31 18.09 -13.28 -10.98
N ILE A 32 17.13 -13.89 -10.28
CA ILE A 32 17.38 -15.10 -9.47
C ILE A 32 17.74 -16.29 -10.37
N ALA A 33 17.04 -16.47 -11.50
CA ALA A 33 17.33 -17.54 -12.45
C ALA A 33 18.75 -17.40 -13.01
N ARG A 34 19.17 -16.18 -13.35
CA ARG A 34 20.51 -15.92 -13.83
C ARG A 34 21.58 -16.23 -12.79
N MET A 35 21.44 -15.72 -11.57
CA MET A 35 22.46 -15.90 -10.54
C MET A 35 22.68 -17.38 -10.17
N LEU A 36 21.64 -18.22 -10.32
CA LEU A 36 21.73 -19.68 -10.20
C LEU A 36 22.46 -20.33 -11.39
N GLU A 37 22.34 -19.79 -12.59
CA GLU A 37 22.91 -20.34 -13.83
C GLU A 37 24.41 -20.08 -13.96
N ILE A 38 24.88 -18.91 -13.50
CA ILE A 38 26.31 -18.54 -13.52
C ILE A 38 27.09 -19.00 -12.28
N GLY A 39 26.44 -19.73 -11.37
CA GLY A 39 27.07 -20.32 -10.17
C GLY A 39 27.42 -19.31 -9.06
N GLU A 40 26.96 -18.06 -9.17
CA GLU A 40 27.14 -17.04 -8.13
C GLU A 40 26.19 -17.25 -6.93
N LEU A 41 25.14 -18.06 -7.10
CA LEU A 41 24.18 -18.42 -6.06
C LEU A 41 24.13 -19.94 -5.86
N GLU A 42 24.56 -20.44 -4.69
CA GLU A 42 24.38 -21.83 -4.29
C GLU A 42 22.97 -22.05 -3.72
N THR A 43 22.31 -23.16 -4.11
CA THR A 43 20.97 -23.49 -3.60
C THR A 43 21.06 -24.08 -2.19
N GLY A 44 20.73 -23.28 -1.18
CA GLY A 44 20.67 -23.71 0.21
C GLY A 44 19.92 -22.71 1.10
N ARG A 45 19.28 -23.18 2.18
CA ARG A 45 18.58 -22.29 3.13
C ARG A 45 19.62 -21.45 3.90
N GLY A 46 19.73 -20.15 3.58
CA GLY A 46 20.40 -19.15 4.43
C GLY A 46 21.73 -18.56 3.95
N LEU A 47 22.26 -18.94 2.77
CA LEU A 47 23.50 -18.38 2.20
C LEU A 47 23.17 -17.21 1.23
N ASN A 48 24.07 -16.22 1.12
CA ASN A 48 24.00 -15.00 0.27
C ASN A 48 23.17 -13.79 0.76
N GLN A 49 23.09 -13.55 2.09
CA GLN A 49 22.32 -12.44 2.69
C GLN A 49 22.98 -11.05 2.65
N VAL A 50 24.06 -10.85 1.89
CA VAL A 50 24.66 -9.52 1.73
C VAL A 50 24.14 -8.92 0.43
N GLY A 51 22.98 -8.27 0.50
CA GLY A 51 22.52 -7.34 -0.55
C GLY A 51 21.52 -7.89 -1.59
N THR A 52 20.85 -9.00 -1.36
CA THR A 52 19.78 -9.48 -2.25
C THR A 52 18.51 -8.64 -2.14
N LEU A 53 17.84 -8.36 -3.27
CA LEU A 53 16.46 -7.86 -3.30
C LEU A 53 15.60 -8.81 -2.46
N GLN A 54 14.95 -8.27 -1.43
CA GLN A 54 14.14 -9.09 -0.53
C GLN A 54 13.03 -9.75 -1.34
N ARG A 55 12.96 -11.09 -1.28
CA ARG A 55 11.95 -11.86 -2.01
C ARG A 55 10.57 -11.38 -1.57
N ALA A 56 9.71 -11.03 -2.51
CA ALA A 56 8.28 -10.85 -2.23
C ALA A 56 7.74 -12.23 -1.81
N GLY A 57 7.78 -12.53 -0.52
CA GLY A 57 7.07 -13.68 0.02
C GLY A 57 5.57 -13.40 -0.08
N GLU A 58 4.74 -14.45 -0.12
CA GLU A 58 3.27 -14.39 -0.08
C GLU A 58 2.70 -13.78 1.23
N THR A 59 3.45 -12.92 1.91
CA THR A 59 3.01 -12.09 3.01
C THR A 59 3.17 -10.60 2.68
N ARG A 60 2.02 -10.01 2.35
CA ARG A 60 1.47 -8.75 2.89
C ARG A 60 2.34 -7.50 2.78
N TRP A 61 2.14 -6.71 1.72
CA TRP A 61 2.36 -5.26 1.54
C TRP A 61 3.69 -4.63 2.00
N SER A 62 4.12 -4.80 3.25
CA SER A 62 5.39 -4.28 3.78
C SER A 62 6.61 -4.96 3.14
N SER A 63 6.47 -6.21 2.70
CA SER A 63 7.48 -6.89 1.87
C SER A 63 7.64 -6.21 0.51
N HIS A 64 6.54 -5.89 -0.16
CA HIS A 64 6.54 -5.13 -1.41
C HIS A 64 7.11 -3.71 -1.23
N PHE A 65 6.79 -3.02 -0.14
CA PHE A 65 7.38 -1.70 0.16
C PHE A 65 8.91 -1.77 0.31
N SER A 66 9.39 -2.81 1.00
CA SER A 66 10.84 -3.06 1.16
C SER A 66 11.50 -3.39 -0.18
N SER A 67 10.83 -4.14 -1.06
CA SER A 67 11.31 -4.44 -2.42
C SER A 67 11.38 -3.19 -3.29
N VAL A 68 10.36 -2.34 -3.28
CA VAL A 68 10.34 -1.05 -4.00
C VAL A 68 11.49 -0.15 -3.53
N CYS A 69 11.64 0.00 -2.21
CA CYS A 69 12.75 0.77 -1.64
C CYS A 69 14.12 0.20 -2.04
N SER A 70 14.24 -1.13 -2.05
CA SER A 70 15.48 -1.81 -2.44
C SER A 70 15.80 -1.60 -3.92
N LEU A 71 14.80 -1.69 -4.81
CA LEU A 71 15.00 -1.47 -6.24
C LEU A 71 15.42 -0.03 -6.54
N ILE A 72 14.81 0.97 -5.88
CA ILE A 72 15.22 2.38 -6.01
C ILE A 72 16.67 2.56 -5.54
N ARG A 73 17.05 1.94 -4.42
CA ARG A 73 18.41 2.03 -3.86
C ARG A 73 19.45 1.34 -4.76
N MET A 74 19.09 0.21 -5.35
CA MET A 74 19.97 -0.64 -6.15
C MET A 74 19.87 -0.38 -7.65
N PHE A 75 19.12 0.64 -8.08
CA PHE A 75 18.75 0.85 -9.48
C PHE A 75 19.92 0.80 -10.46
N ALA A 76 21.04 1.46 -10.13
CA ALA A 76 22.24 1.43 -10.97
C ALA A 76 22.86 0.03 -11.07
N ALA A 77 22.92 -0.71 -9.96
CA ALA A 77 23.42 -2.08 -9.96
C ALA A 77 22.49 -3.00 -10.74
N THR A 78 21.17 -2.83 -10.62
CA THR A 78 20.18 -3.57 -11.41
C THR A 78 20.34 -3.29 -12.91
N CYS A 79 20.54 -2.03 -13.31
CA CYS A 79 20.81 -1.71 -14.72
C CYS A 79 22.11 -2.34 -15.22
N PHE A 80 23.18 -2.24 -14.45
CA PHE A 80 24.48 -2.83 -14.79
C PHE A 80 24.38 -4.35 -15.00
N VAL A 81 23.69 -5.04 -14.10
CA VAL A 81 23.49 -6.49 -14.25
C VAL A 81 22.69 -6.78 -15.52
N LEU A 82 21.58 -6.09 -15.77
CA LEU A 82 20.79 -6.30 -16.99
C LEU A 82 21.59 -6.04 -18.28
N GLU A 83 22.46 -5.02 -18.29
CA GLU A 83 23.39 -4.74 -19.39
C GLU A 83 24.38 -5.89 -19.61
N ASP A 84 25.01 -6.38 -18.53
CA ASP A 84 25.91 -7.54 -18.60
C ASP A 84 25.21 -8.78 -19.15
N VAL A 85 23.95 -9.00 -18.82
CA VAL A 85 23.16 -10.13 -19.33
C VAL A 85 22.80 -9.98 -20.78
N GLU A 86 22.43 -8.78 -21.21
CA GLU A 86 22.14 -8.49 -22.62
C GLU A 86 23.38 -8.77 -23.49
N GLU A 87 24.57 -8.42 -23.01
CA GLU A 87 25.84 -8.61 -23.72
C GLU A 87 26.35 -10.05 -23.63
N ASN A 88 26.41 -10.61 -22.43
CA ASN A 88 27.15 -11.85 -22.09
C ASN A 88 26.25 -13.05 -21.75
N GLY A 89 24.93 -12.91 -21.82
CA GLY A 89 23.99 -13.97 -21.43
C GLY A 89 24.17 -15.29 -22.21
N ASN A 90 23.95 -16.41 -21.52
CA ASN A 90 24.23 -17.76 -22.00
C ASN A 90 23.42 -18.17 -23.24
N ASN A 91 22.23 -17.60 -23.43
CA ASN A 91 21.38 -17.88 -24.58
C ASN A 91 20.65 -16.64 -25.10
N TYR A 92 20.16 -16.72 -26.34
CA TYR A 92 19.47 -15.60 -26.99
C TYR A 92 18.19 -15.16 -26.27
N SER A 93 17.48 -16.07 -25.61
CA SER A 93 16.25 -15.74 -24.87
C SER A 93 16.59 -14.86 -23.67
N THR A 94 17.54 -15.28 -22.82
CA THR A 94 17.96 -14.53 -21.63
C THR A 94 18.50 -13.15 -21.98
N ARG A 95 19.22 -13.04 -23.10
CA ARG A 95 19.72 -11.75 -23.61
C ARG A 95 18.57 -10.84 -24.06
N GLY A 96 17.59 -11.40 -24.78
CA GLY A 96 16.40 -10.67 -25.23
C GLY A 96 15.53 -10.21 -24.06
N ASP A 97 15.35 -11.07 -23.04
CA ASP A 97 14.60 -10.75 -21.83
C ASP A 97 15.29 -9.64 -21.02
N ALA A 98 16.61 -9.71 -20.86
CA ALA A 98 17.39 -8.68 -20.20
C ALA A 98 17.34 -7.34 -20.95
N ALA A 99 17.50 -7.34 -22.27
CA ALA A 99 17.36 -6.13 -23.09
C ALA A 99 15.95 -5.52 -22.95
N GLY A 100 14.91 -6.37 -22.95
CA GLY A 100 13.53 -5.97 -22.74
C GLY A 100 13.30 -5.35 -21.35
N ALA A 101 13.81 -5.98 -20.30
CA ALA A 101 13.74 -5.50 -18.93
C ALA A 101 14.52 -4.19 -18.74
N LEU A 102 15.73 -4.09 -19.28
CA LEU A 102 16.55 -2.88 -19.24
C LEU A 102 15.85 -1.70 -19.90
N LYS A 103 15.24 -1.94 -21.06
CA LYS A 103 14.45 -0.92 -21.77
C LYS A 103 13.24 -0.47 -20.96
N LYS A 104 12.56 -1.38 -20.27
CA LYS A 104 11.41 -1.05 -19.41
C LYS A 104 11.85 -0.26 -18.17
N ILE A 105 12.84 -0.74 -17.43
CA ILE A 105 13.29 -0.12 -16.17
C ILE A 105 13.88 1.27 -16.40
N LYS A 106 14.53 1.50 -17.55
CA LYS A 106 15.02 2.82 -17.98
C LYS A 106 13.97 3.68 -18.70
N SER A 107 12.68 3.35 -18.59
CA SER A 107 11.61 4.22 -19.08
C SER A 107 11.14 5.20 -18.01
N PHE A 108 10.73 6.40 -18.42
CA PHE A 108 10.12 7.37 -17.50
C PHE A 108 8.84 6.81 -16.83
N ASP A 109 8.02 6.08 -17.60
CA ASP A 109 6.78 5.44 -17.09
C ASP A 109 7.06 4.54 -15.88
N PHE A 110 8.08 3.68 -16.00
CA PHE A 110 8.45 2.76 -14.93
C PHE A 110 8.98 3.52 -13.70
N VAL A 111 9.90 4.47 -13.89
CA VAL A 111 10.45 5.26 -12.78
C VAL A 111 9.36 6.07 -12.07
N PHE A 112 8.44 6.67 -12.84
CA PHE A 112 7.31 7.41 -12.31
C PHE A 112 6.42 6.52 -11.44
N LEU A 113 6.02 5.34 -11.94
CA LEU A 113 5.21 4.38 -11.19
C LEU A 113 5.93 3.86 -9.94
N LEU A 114 7.22 3.52 -10.07
CA LEU A 114 8.04 3.04 -8.96
C LEU A 114 8.07 4.04 -7.80
N HIS A 115 8.27 5.33 -8.11
CA HIS A 115 8.26 6.39 -7.10
C HIS A 115 6.85 6.66 -6.57
N LEU A 116 5.81 6.64 -7.42
CA LEU A 116 4.42 6.85 -6.98
C LEU A 116 4.00 5.81 -5.95
N ILE A 117 4.33 4.54 -6.22
CA ILE A 117 4.03 3.43 -5.33
C ILE A 117 4.86 3.53 -4.05
N LYS A 118 6.16 3.90 -4.14
CA LYS A 118 6.96 4.18 -2.94
C LYS A 118 6.29 5.23 -2.05
N GLU A 119 5.83 6.35 -2.60
CA GLU A 119 5.19 7.43 -1.81
C GLU A 119 3.90 6.95 -1.14
N ILE A 120 2.98 6.36 -1.91
CA ILE A 120 1.70 5.83 -1.38
C ILE A 120 1.95 4.75 -0.31
N MET A 121 2.86 3.81 -0.59
CA MET A 121 3.19 2.74 0.35
C MET A 121 3.83 3.29 1.62
N SER A 122 4.70 4.30 1.52
CA SER A 122 5.33 4.90 2.69
C SER A 122 4.32 5.54 3.65
N ILE A 123 3.24 6.14 3.12
CA ILE A 123 2.16 6.70 3.92
C ILE A 123 1.33 5.59 4.59
N THR A 124 1.05 4.51 3.86
CA THR A 124 0.18 3.41 4.33
C THR A 124 0.89 2.38 5.20
N ASP A 125 2.22 2.27 5.12
CA ASP A 125 2.99 1.21 5.77
C ASP A 125 2.86 1.24 7.29
N LEU A 126 2.85 2.42 7.92
CA LEU A 126 2.66 2.52 9.37
C LEU A 126 1.30 1.96 9.80
N LEU A 127 0.23 2.28 9.07
CA LEU A 127 -1.10 1.73 9.32
C LEU A 127 -1.12 0.21 9.11
N CYS A 128 -0.53 -0.27 8.02
CA CYS A 128 -0.44 -1.70 7.72
C CYS A 128 0.31 -2.48 8.81
N GLN A 129 1.48 -2.00 9.23
CA GLN A 129 2.26 -2.60 10.31
C GLN A 129 1.50 -2.58 11.62
N HIS A 130 0.81 -1.48 11.93
CA HIS A 130 0.02 -1.38 13.13
C HIS A 130 -1.08 -2.42 13.10
N LEU A 131 -1.97 -2.42 12.10
CA LEU A 131 -3.10 -3.36 11.98
C LEU A 131 -2.69 -4.85 12.00
N GLN A 132 -1.45 -5.18 11.68
CA GLN A 132 -0.94 -6.55 11.68
C GLN A 132 -0.44 -7.06 13.04
N LYS A 133 -0.24 -6.20 14.07
CA LYS A 133 0.21 -6.70 15.39
C LYS A 133 -0.90 -7.48 16.10
N LYS A 134 -0.52 -8.44 16.94
CA LYS A 134 -1.49 -9.30 17.68
C LYS A 134 -2.31 -8.52 18.71
N SER A 135 -1.70 -7.52 19.36
CA SER A 135 -2.35 -6.65 20.33
C SER A 135 -2.57 -5.28 19.70
N GLN A 136 -3.81 -5.02 19.26
CA GLN A 136 -4.21 -3.70 18.78
C GLN A 136 -4.93 -2.93 19.88
N ASP A 137 -4.63 -1.64 19.93
CA ASP A 137 -5.50 -0.65 20.55
C ASP A 137 -6.36 -0.06 19.45
N ILE A 138 -7.67 -0.29 19.53
CA ILE A 138 -8.62 0.11 18.48
C ILE A 138 -8.61 1.63 18.33
N ILE A 139 -8.53 2.39 19.42
CA ILE A 139 -8.51 3.86 19.39
C ILE A 139 -7.27 4.34 18.64
N ASN A 140 -6.10 3.80 18.96
CA ASN A 140 -4.87 4.14 18.26
C ASN A 140 -4.92 3.74 16.77
N ALA A 141 -5.51 2.59 16.44
CA ALA A 141 -5.72 2.18 15.06
C ALA A 141 -6.65 3.16 14.31
N MET A 142 -7.73 3.61 14.94
CA MET A 142 -8.64 4.60 14.36
C MET A 142 -7.96 5.96 14.14
N HIS A 143 -7.12 6.41 15.06
CA HIS A 143 -6.29 7.60 14.86
C HIS A 143 -5.34 7.43 13.67
N LEU A 144 -4.70 6.27 13.54
CA LEU A 144 -3.81 5.98 12.41
C LEU A 144 -4.56 5.95 11.08
N VAL A 145 -5.77 5.40 11.03
CA VAL A 145 -6.62 5.46 9.83
C VAL A 145 -6.87 6.92 9.44
N SER A 146 -7.31 7.76 10.39
CA SER A 146 -7.58 9.18 10.14
C SER A 146 -6.34 9.94 9.69
N SER A 147 -5.19 9.74 10.35
CA SER A 147 -3.94 10.39 9.94
C SER A 147 -3.46 9.92 8.58
N THR A 148 -3.63 8.63 8.27
CA THR A 148 -3.27 8.05 6.95
C THR A 148 -4.11 8.69 5.85
N LYS A 149 -5.44 8.76 6.01
CA LYS A 149 -6.33 9.44 5.06
C LYS A 149 -5.91 10.90 4.84
N MET A 150 -5.60 11.63 5.91
CA MET A 150 -5.14 13.01 5.82
C MET A 150 -3.81 13.15 5.06
N LEU A 151 -2.85 12.25 5.29
CA LEU A 151 -1.57 12.27 4.58
C LEU A 151 -1.74 11.98 3.08
N ILE A 152 -2.58 11.01 2.71
CA ILE A 152 -2.89 10.71 1.32
C ILE A 152 -3.61 11.90 0.65
N GLN A 153 -4.56 12.53 1.35
CA GLN A 153 -5.23 13.74 0.84
C GLN A 153 -4.24 14.90 0.62
N LYS A 154 -3.30 15.11 1.54
CA LYS A 154 -2.24 16.13 1.37
C LYS A 154 -1.35 15.84 0.17
N LEU A 155 -0.99 14.57 -0.05
CA LEU A 155 -0.25 14.15 -1.25
C LEU A 155 -1.05 14.47 -2.52
N ARG A 156 -2.36 14.25 -2.51
CA ARG A 156 -3.25 14.59 -3.63
C ARG A 156 -3.27 16.09 -3.95
N GLU A 157 -3.48 16.92 -2.93
CA GLU A 157 -3.78 18.36 -3.09
C GLU A 157 -2.54 19.20 -3.38
N GLY A 158 -1.38 18.82 -2.83
CA GLY A 158 -0.15 19.62 -2.93
C GLY A 158 1.11 18.82 -3.22
N GLY A 159 1.02 17.50 -3.43
CA GLY A 159 2.19 16.64 -3.60
C GLY A 159 2.77 16.59 -5.01
N TRP A 160 2.02 17.01 -6.03
CA TRP A 160 2.39 16.85 -7.44
C TRP A 160 3.77 17.42 -7.79
N ASP A 161 4.01 18.70 -7.51
CA ASP A 161 5.22 19.38 -7.97
C ASP A 161 6.47 18.78 -7.31
N ASN A 162 6.41 18.52 -6.00
CA ASN A 162 7.50 17.89 -5.26
C ASN A 162 7.75 16.45 -5.72
N PHE A 163 6.69 15.68 -5.93
CA PHE A 163 6.78 14.32 -6.44
C PHE A 163 7.44 14.27 -7.82
N LEU A 164 6.98 15.12 -8.74
CA LEU A 164 7.53 15.18 -10.09
C LEU A 164 9.00 15.60 -10.09
N GLU A 165 9.40 16.53 -9.22
CA GLU A 165 10.80 16.94 -9.08
C GLU A 165 11.69 15.78 -8.59
N ILE A 166 11.23 15.00 -7.61
CA ILE A 166 11.93 13.78 -7.15
C ILE A 166 12.16 12.81 -8.31
N VAL A 167 11.12 12.56 -9.12
CA VAL A 167 11.21 11.67 -10.29
C VAL A 167 12.20 12.23 -11.33
N LYS A 168 12.14 13.54 -11.63
CA LYS A 168 13.06 14.18 -12.59
C LYS A 168 14.52 14.09 -12.13
N VAL A 169 14.80 14.39 -10.86
CA VAL A 169 16.15 14.28 -10.29
C VAL A 169 16.65 12.83 -10.36
N PHE A 170 15.79 11.86 -10.07
CA PHE A 170 16.14 10.44 -10.22
C PHE A 170 16.46 10.07 -11.67
N CYS A 171 15.61 10.49 -12.62
CA CYS A 171 15.84 10.24 -14.05
C CYS A 171 17.14 10.87 -14.54
N GLN A 172 17.43 12.13 -14.17
CA GLN A 172 18.67 12.82 -14.51
C GLN A 172 19.90 12.07 -13.98
N LYS A 173 19.85 11.60 -12.72
CA LYS A 173 20.94 10.83 -12.10
C LYS A 173 21.23 9.53 -12.85
N HIS A 174 20.23 8.91 -13.44
CA HIS A 174 20.32 7.61 -14.12
C HIS A 174 20.27 7.71 -15.65
N GLU A 175 20.43 8.92 -16.20
CA GLU A 175 20.44 9.20 -17.65
C GLU A 175 19.17 8.73 -18.38
N ILE A 176 18.03 8.80 -17.69
CA ILE A 176 16.71 8.45 -18.24
C ILE A 176 16.08 9.70 -18.85
N GLU A 177 15.61 9.57 -20.09
CA GLU A 177 14.95 10.66 -20.80
C GLU A 177 13.64 11.05 -20.12
N VAL A 178 13.53 12.33 -19.74
CA VAL A 178 12.28 12.91 -19.21
C VAL A 178 11.46 13.45 -20.38
N PRO A 179 10.20 13.04 -20.55
CA PRO A 179 9.38 13.54 -21.64
C PRO A 179 9.09 15.03 -21.47
N ASN A 180 8.97 15.74 -22.60
CA ASN A 180 8.53 17.12 -22.58
C ASN A 180 7.05 17.19 -22.15
N MET A 181 6.82 17.67 -20.93
CA MET A 181 5.50 17.75 -20.29
C MET A 181 4.45 18.53 -21.10
N LYS A 182 4.89 19.45 -21.96
CA LYS A 182 4.00 20.26 -22.83
C LYS A 182 3.71 19.62 -24.19
N SER A 183 4.32 18.49 -24.51
CA SER A 183 4.07 17.80 -25.77
C SER A 183 2.66 17.18 -25.78
N PRO A 184 2.03 17.03 -26.95
CA PRO A 184 0.77 16.30 -27.07
C PRO A 184 0.93 14.85 -26.62
N TYR A 185 0.02 14.36 -25.78
CA TYR A 185 -0.01 12.96 -25.40
C TYR A 185 -0.68 12.13 -26.52
N VAL A 186 0.04 11.16 -27.08
CA VAL A 186 -0.47 10.29 -28.16
C VAL A 186 -0.69 8.88 -27.64
N VAL A 187 -1.97 8.52 -27.42
CA VAL A 187 -2.35 7.15 -27.10
C VAL A 187 -2.20 6.28 -28.35
N LYS A 188 -1.21 5.38 -28.38
CA LYS A 188 -0.92 4.48 -29.52
C LYS A 188 -2.08 3.54 -29.94
N ARG A 189 -3.24 3.55 -29.26
CA ARG A 189 -4.35 2.60 -29.46
C ARG A 189 -5.73 3.21 -29.79
N LYS A 190 -5.91 4.53 -29.87
CA LYS A 190 -7.22 5.12 -30.24
C LYS A 190 -7.08 6.14 -31.37
N ARG A 191 -7.45 5.73 -32.58
CA ARG A 191 -7.79 6.64 -33.68
C ARG A 191 -9.24 7.09 -33.50
N HIS A 192 -9.47 8.20 -32.79
CA HIS A 192 -10.59 9.12 -33.02
C HIS A 192 -10.51 10.28 -32.00
N ASP A 193 -10.43 11.50 -32.54
CA ASP A 193 -10.70 12.81 -31.94
C ASP A 193 -10.87 12.87 -30.42
N GLN A 194 -9.76 12.86 -29.69
CA GLN A 194 -9.71 13.51 -28.39
C GLN A 194 -8.73 14.66 -28.50
N GLU A 195 -9.24 15.88 -28.24
CA GLU A 195 -8.45 17.10 -28.11
C GLU A 195 -7.21 16.78 -27.27
N GLY A 196 -6.02 16.88 -27.91
CA GLY A 196 -4.77 16.42 -27.33
C GLY A 196 -4.49 17.14 -26.03
N PHE A 197 -4.61 16.44 -24.91
CA PHE A 197 -4.06 16.90 -23.66
C PHE A 197 -2.56 16.66 -23.63
N ASP A 198 -1.85 17.52 -22.89
CA ASP A 198 -0.40 17.42 -22.77
C ASP A 198 0.03 16.21 -21.93
N ILE A 199 1.30 15.85 -22.06
CA ILE A 199 1.90 14.74 -21.31
C ILE A 199 1.77 14.95 -19.80
N GLU A 200 1.86 16.20 -19.32
CA GLU A 200 1.70 16.51 -17.91
C GLU A 200 0.34 16.07 -17.38
N ARG A 201 -0.75 16.41 -18.10
CA ARG A 201 -2.10 16.03 -17.68
C ARG A 201 -2.24 14.51 -17.59
N HIS A 202 -1.64 13.75 -18.50
CA HIS A 202 -1.67 12.29 -18.43
C HIS A 202 -1.04 11.77 -17.13
N TYR A 203 0.20 12.12 -16.84
CA TYR A 203 0.87 11.68 -15.62
C TYR A 203 0.19 12.20 -14.35
N ARG A 204 -0.26 13.45 -14.37
CA ARG A 204 -0.87 14.10 -13.20
C ARG A 204 -2.26 13.55 -12.89
N VAL A 205 -3.12 13.47 -13.89
CA VAL A 205 -4.53 13.11 -13.70
C VAL A 205 -4.72 11.61 -13.80
N ASP A 206 -4.28 11.00 -14.90
CA ASP A 206 -4.59 9.60 -15.19
C ASP A 206 -3.75 8.61 -14.36
N MET A 207 -2.59 9.04 -13.89
CA MET A 207 -1.71 8.19 -13.06
C MET A 207 -1.67 8.66 -11.61
N PHE A 208 -1.17 9.87 -11.34
CA PHE A 208 -0.93 10.35 -9.97
C PHE A 208 -2.23 10.51 -9.18
N TYR A 209 -3.18 11.32 -9.66
CA TYR A 209 -4.46 11.48 -8.98
C TYR A 209 -5.29 10.19 -8.97
N ALA A 210 -5.35 9.46 -10.10
CA ALA A 210 -6.11 8.21 -10.15
C ALA A 210 -5.63 7.18 -9.10
N ALA A 211 -4.32 7.01 -8.93
CA ALA A 211 -3.76 6.11 -7.93
C ALA A 211 -4.10 6.55 -6.50
N ILE A 212 -3.93 7.83 -6.20
CA ILE A 212 -4.19 8.41 -4.88
C ILE A 212 -5.69 8.35 -4.53
N ASP A 213 -6.55 8.66 -5.50
CA ASP A 213 -8.00 8.67 -5.33
C ASP A 213 -8.55 7.27 -5.09
N SER A 214 -7.99 6.28 -5.79
CA SER A 214 -8.34 4.88 -5.54
C SER A 214 -7.96 4.45 -4.11
N GLN A 215 -6.79 4.86 -3.60
CA GLN A 215 -6.41 4.59 -2.21
C GLN A 215 -7.32 5.25 -1.18
N LEU A 216 -7.67 6.52 -1.41
CA LEU A 216 -8.61 7.24 -0.55
C LEU A 216 -9.99 6.59 -0.55
N LEU A 217 -10.48 6.20 -1.74
CA LEU A 217 -11.76 5.54 -1.90
C LEU A 217 -11.80 4.21 -1.13
N GLU A 218 -10.77 3.37 -1.29
CA GLU A 218 -10.66 2.10 -0.56
C GLU A 218 -10.63 2.32 0.97
N LEU A 219 -9.82 3.26 1.46
CA LEU A 219 -9.77 3.58 2.89
C LEU A 219 -11.09 4.13 3.40
N ASN A 220 -11.78 4.96 2.62
CA ASN A 220 -13.07 5.53 2.99
C ASN A 220 -14.19 4.48 2.99
N ASN A 221 -14.17 3.53 2.06
CA ASN A 221 -15.14 2.45 2.02
C ASN A 221 -14.97 1.50 3.21
N ARG A 222 -13.73 1.11 3.52
CA ARG A 222 -13.41 0.15 4.60
C ARG A 222 -13.55 0.76 5.99
N PHE A 223 -13.21 2.04 6.13
CA PHE A 223 -13.24 2.78 7.38
C PHE A 223 -14.14 4.00 7.23
N ASN A 224 -15.39 3.77 6.84
CA ASN A 224 -16.39 4.84 6.78
C ASN A 224 -16.78 5.28 8.22
N GLU A 225 -17.47 6.42 8.32
CA GLU A 225 -17.84 6.99 9.61
C GLU A 225 -18.62 6.03 10.51
N GLN A 226 -19.52 5.22 9.95
CA GLN A 226 -20.30 4.24 10.72
C GLN A 226 -19.40 3.13 11.29
N ILE A 227 -18.49 2.58 10.49
CA ILE A 227 -17.53 1.56 10.96
C ILE A 227 -16.60 2.15 12.02
N MET A 228 -16.14 3.39 11.83
CA MET A 228 -15.27 4.07 12.78
C MET A 228 -15.99 4.33 14.11
N ASP A 229 -17.25 4.79 14.08
CA ASP A 229 -18.08 5.00 15.28
C ASP A 229 -18.36 3.67 15.99
N LEU A 230 -18.75 2.62 15.26
CA LEU A 230 -18.94 1.27 15.79
C LEU A 230 -17.69 0.74 16.52
N LEU A 231 -16.52 0.83 15.87
CA LEU A 231 -15.26 0.36 16.44
C LEU A 231 -14.86 1.18 17.67
N THR A 232 -15.08 2.50 17.64
CA THR A 232 -14.79 3.39 18.75
C THR A 232 -15.67 3.08 19.97
N LEU A 233 -17.00 2.93 19.78
CA LEU A 233 -17.91 2.55 20.86
C LEU A 233 -17.58 1.16 21.43
N SER A 234 -17.15 0.23 20.57
CA SER A 234 -16.74 -1.11 20.97
C SER A 234 -15.50 -1.11 21.89
N CYS A 235 -14.73 -0.01 21.96
CA CYS A 235 -13.61 0.12 22.89
C CYS A 235 -14.05 0.10 24.36
N ALA A 236 -15.31 0.46 24.64
CA ALA A 236 -15.88 0.36 25.98
C ALA A 236 -15.98 -1.09 26.50
N LEU A 237 -15.83 -2.08 25.61
CA LEU A 237 -15.82 -3.51 25.93
C LEU A 237 -14.41 -4.10 26.03
N ASP A 238 -13.34 -3.31 25.86
CA ASP A 238 -11.96 -3.81 25.97
C ASP A 238 -11.61 -4.13 27.44
N PRO A 239 -11.29 -5.40 27.77
CA PRO A 239 -10.95 -5.79 29.14
C PRO A 239 -9.54 -5.34 29.60
N LYS A 240 -8.71 -4.77 28.71
CA LYS A 240 -7.35 -4.31 29.06
C LYS A 240 -7.35 -3.26 30.19
N ASP A 241 -6.22 -3.21 30.89
CA ASP A 241 -5.96 -2.27 31.98
C ASP A 241 -7.11 -2.22 33.01
N SER A 242 -7.66 -3.40 33.35
CA SER A 242 -8.81 -3.53 34.25
C SER A 242 -10.04 -2.77 33.77
N TYR A 243 -10.38 -2.92 32.48
CA TYR A 243 -11.51 -2.25 31.81
C TYR A 243 -11.47 -0.71 31.93
N LYS A 244 -10.27 -0.13 31.81
CA LYS A 244 -10.08 1.33 31.90
C LYS A 244 -10.96 2.13 30.94
N SER A 245 -11.24 1.57 29.77
CA SER A 245 -12.05 2.19 28.71
C SER A 245 -13.56 2.01 28.92
N PHE A 246 -14.00 1.31 29.98
CA PHE A 246 -15.41 1.01 30.20
C PHE A 246 -16.25 2.28 30.41
N ASN A 247 -17.26 2.43 29.54
CA ASN A 247 -18.21 3.52 29.59
C ASN A 247 -19.63 3.00 29.32
N VAL A 248 -20.52 3.25 30.28
CA VAL A 248 -21.92 2.83 30.22
C VAL A 248 -22.64 3.48 29.04
N ASP A 249 -22.44 4.78 28.84
CA ASP A 249 -23.18 5.52 27.82
C ASP A 249 -22.71 5.13 26.40
N ASP A 250 -21.43 4.77 26.23
CA ASP A 250 -20.89 4.26 24.96
C ASP A 250 -21.46 2.87 24.64
N ILE A 251 -21.58 1.97 25.62
CA ILE A 251 -22.18 0.64 25.45
C ILE A 251 -23.68 0.76 25.16
N CYS A 252 -24.40 1.64 25.85
CA CYS A 252 -25.81 1.92 25.53
C CYS A 252 -25.94 2.46 24.10
N SER A 253 -25.09 3.43 23.72
CA SER A 253 -25.08 3.98 22.36
C SER A 253 -24.77 2.91 21.30
N LEU A 254 -23.90 1.94 21.60
CA LEU A 254 -23.58 0.81 20.75
C LEU A 254 -24.84 -0.04 20.48
N VAL A 255 -25.57 -0.38 21.54
CA VAL A 255 -26.81 -1.16 21.45
C VAL A 255 -27.88 -0.40 20.66
N ASP A 256 -28.08 0.88 20.98
CA ASP A 256 -29.13 1.69 20.37
C ASP A 256 -28.89 1.93 18.87
N LYS A 257 -27.64 2.18 18.46
CA LYS A 257 -27.29 2.49 17.08
C LYS A 257 -27.11 1.25 16.20
N TYR A 258 -26.46 0.21 16.70
CA TYR A 258 -25.98 -0.91 15.87
C TYR A 258 -26.66 -2.24 16.15
N TYR A 259 -27.32 -2.39 17.30
CA TYR A 259 -28.06 -3.60 17.67
C TYR A 259 -29.53 -3.31 18.09
N PRO A 260 -30.27 -2.45 17.36
CA PRO A 260 -31.58 -1.97 17.82
C PRO A 260 -32.66 -3.06 17.86
N PHE A 261 -32.46 -4.17 17.12
CA PHE A 261 -33.39 -5.29 17.02
C PHE A 261 -33.03 -6.48 17.92
N ASP A 262 -31.81 -6.49 18.47
CA ASP A 262 -31.36 -7.57 19.36
C ASP A 262 -31.83 -7.36 20.80
N PHE A 263 -32.36 -6.17 21.12
CA PHE A 263 -32.86 -5.79 22.44
C PHE A 263 -34.23 -5.12 22.34
N ILE A 264 -35.17 -5.53 23.18
CA ILE A 264 -36.42 -4.76 23.36
C ILE A 264 -36.20 -3.53 24.24
N GLU A 265 -37.06 -2.52 24.15
CA GLU A 265 -36.91 -1.25 24.90
C GLU A 265 -36.77 -1.43 26.42
N GLN A 266 -37.48 -2.42 26.99
CA GLN A 266 -37.37 -2.76 28.41
C GLN A 266 -35.98 -3.32 28.77
N GLU A 267 -35.39 -4.13 27.89
CA GLU A 267 -34.04 -4.68 28.08
C GLU A 267 -32.98 -3.58 27.97
N LYS A 268 -33.14 -2.62 27.05
CA LYS A 268 -32.23 -1.46 26.94
C LYS A 268 -32.20 -0.61 28.21
N VAL A 269 -33.38 -0.32 28.78
CA VAL A 269 -33.48 0.38 30.07
C VAL A 269 -32.82 -0.43 31.19
N GLY A 270 -33.10 -1.74 31.25
CA GLY A 270 -32.50 -2.64 32.24
C GLY A 270 -30.98 -2.74 32.12
N LEU A 271 -30.47 -2.82 30.89
CA LEU A 271 -29.04 -2.92 30.57
C LEU A 271 -28.25 -1.76 31.18
N ARG A 272 -28.76 -0.52 31.10
CA ARG A 272 -28.08 0.65 31.67
C ARG A 272 -27.84 0.50 33.17
N PHE A 273 -28.84 0.04 33.92
CA PHE A 273 -28.69 -0.19 35.35
C PHE A 273 -27.76 -1.37 35.65
N GLN A 274 -27.83 -2.44 34.87
CA GLN A 274 -26.92 -3.59 35.00
C GLN A 274 -25.45 -3.16 34.79
N LEU A 275 -25.17 -2.34 33.79
CA LEU A 275 -23.83 -1.81 33.52
C LEU A 275 -23.32 -0.89 34.64
N GLN A 276 -24.21 -0.09 35.26
CA GLN A 276 -23.86 0.72 36.44
C GLN A 276 -23.51 -0.15 37.65
N HIS A 277 -24.27 -1.21 37.90
CA HIS A 277 -23.94 -2.19 38.93
C HIS A 277 -22.60 -2.89 38.65
N TYR A 278 -22.36 -3.30 37.40
CA TYR A 278 -21.09 -3.89 36.99
C TYR A 278 -19.90 -2.96 37.26
N LYS A 279 -20.03 -1.68 36.89
CA LYS A 279 -19.01 -0.66 37.16
C LYS A 279 -18.70 -0.52 38.65
N LEU A 280 -19.72 -0.55 39.51
CA LEU A 280 -19.54 -0.44 40.96
C LEU A 280 -18.95 -1.71 41.59
N ASN A 281 -19.38 -2.89 41.14
CA ASN A 281 -19.04 -4.16 41.80
C ASN A 281 -17.73 -4.78 41.29
N VAL A 282 -17.49 -4.72 39.98
CA VAL A 282 -16.37 -5.44 39.33
C VAL A 282 -15.17 -4.53 39.13
N LEU A 283 -15.37 -3.27 38.76
CA LEU A 283 -14.25 -2.35 38.47
C LEU A 283 -13.65 -1.72 39.74
N ASN A 284 -14.44 -1.53 40.80
CA ASN A 284 -13.95 -0.97 42.07
C ASN A 284 -13.41 -2.04 43.06
N HIS A 285 -13.60 -3.33 42.76
CA HIS A 285 -13.11 -4.44 43.61
C HIS A 285 -12.37 -5.50 42.78
N PRO A 286 -11.14 -5.24 42.33
CA PRO A 286 -10.39 -6.12 41.42
C PRO A 286 -9.85 -7.44 42.04
N LYS A 287 -10.36 -7.87 43.20
CA LYS A 287 -9.89 -9.06 43.94
C LYS A 287 -10.93 -10.19 44.04
N LEU A 288 -11.95 -10.19 43.19
CA LEU A 288 -12.86 -11.33 43.01
C LEU A 288 -12.44 -12.15 41.79
#